data_AF-A0A8H2M755-F1
#
_entry.id   AF-A0A8H2M755-F1
#
_cell.length_a   1.000
_cell.length_b   1.000
_cell.length_c   1.000
_cell.angle_alpha   90.00
_cell.angle_beta   90.00
_cell.angle_gamma   90.00
#
_symmetry.space_group_name_H-M   'P 1'
#
loop_
_entity.id
_entity.type
_entity.pdbx_description
1 polymer ?
#
loop_
_entity_poly.entity_id
_entity_poly.type
_entity_poly.pdbx_seq_one_letter_code
_entity_poly.pdbx_strand_id
1 'polypeptide(L)'
;MKIDISRPVYDLIKDNPKLKEILIDLGFKGLDNPIMVQTMAKKISIKRGARMMGIEGLVEKLEKEGYEVYDSSQAPEAQKRKDLIKSYIERLSQGEDLEGVREDFVKNFKGVSSSEIMDAEEDLLNSGVDKEQVRKLCDIHSALFHGMTENENKKDKYEGQAFLSYMDRENDKIKDLIEVARSREDFTLDLGKITSHYKKKGDLIYPLLKVKYNKPGPSDVMWAVDVEIVKSLKRAQKEKNEKLWQEALQRADEMTYKEENILYPLVKENLTRDDLDLVYQDLKDYDHDLVPYEERRTGSSKGREDAYIHFKKGKLRPDQLEALLDTLEIELTFVDENDLNAYYNNPKEAKVFKRPISSLGRPVYSCHPPQIEPMVRGLIQDFKDGEKDSFKLVKKMGEKIMAISYYAVRDEEGDYKGVLEAVQDLTYYKDLLGKEEK
;
A
#
# COMPACT_ATOMS: atom_id res chain seq x y z
N MET A 1 6.28 31.30 22.99
CA MET A 1 6.10 29.88 23.39
C MET A 1 6.73 29.04 22.29
N LYS A 2 7.58 28.04 22.60
CA LYS A 2 8.30 27.28 21.55
C LYS A 2 7.42 26.19 20.96
N ILE A 3 7.37 26.07 19.63
CA ILE A 3 6.67 25.00 18.92
C ILE A 3 7.64 24.28 18.01
N ASP A 4 7.72 22.96 18.16
CA ASP A 4 8.42 22.10 17.22
C ASP A 4 7.43 21.60 16.15
N ILE A 5 7.53 22.16 14.93
CA ILE A 5 6.60 21.84 13.84
C ILE A 5 6.78 20.42 13.27
N SER A 6 7.82 19.71 13.68
CA SER A 6 8.05 18.30 13.32
C SER A 6 7.36 17.31 14.26
N ARG A 7 6.79 17.77 15.38
CA ARG A 7 5.99 16.91 16.28
C ARG A 7 4.54 16.73 15.79
N PRO A 8 3.87 15.63 16.16
CA PRO A 8 2.47 15.40 15.84
C PRO A 8 1.57 16.56 16.26
N VAL A 9 0.63 16.96 15.39
CA VAL A 9 -0.30 18.07 15.62
C VAL A 9 -1.04 17.88 16.94
N TYR A 10 -1.50 16.67 17.23
CA TYR A 10 -2.23 16.32 18.46
C TYR A 10 -1.43 16.66 19.72
N ASP A 11 -0.14 16.33 19.74
CA ASP A 11 0.70 16.58 20.92
C ASP A 11 0.92 18.07 21.19
N LEU A 12 0.83 18.88 20.14
CA LEU A 12 1.01 20.32 20.21
C LEU A 12 -0.29 21.02 20.60
N ILE A 13 -1.46 20.48 20.21
CA ILE A 13 -2.77 21.11 20.47
C ILE A 13 -3.48 20.57 21.72
N LYS A 14 -3.16 19.36 22.21
CA LYS A 14 -3.89 18.73 23.33
C LYS A 14 -3.86 19.58 24.61
N ASP A 15 -2.73 20.25 24.86
CA ASP A 15 -2.51 21.12 26.02
C ASP A 15 -2.46 22.60 25.62
N ASN A 16 -2.81 22.93 24.37
CA ASN A 16 -2.77 24.28 23.83
C ASN A 16 -3.99 24.56 22.92
N PRO A 17 -5.16 24.87 23.52
CA PRO A 17 -6.41 25.13 22.78
C PRO A 17 -6.28 26.31 21.82
N LYS A 18 -5.49 27.33 22.21
CA LYS A 18 -5.24 28.51 21.38
C LYS A 18 -4.49 28.16 20.09
N LEU A 19 -3.50 27.26 20.17
CA LEU A 19 -2.80 26.77 18.97
C LEU A 19 -3.74 25.99 18.05
N LYS A 20 -4.71 25.25 18.60
CA LYS A 20 -5.70 24.53 17.80
C LYS A 20 -6.51 25.49 16.92
N GLU A 21 -7.04 26.56 17.51
CA GLU A 21 -7.82 27.58 16.78
C GLU A 21 -6.96 28.26 15.71
N ILE A 22 -5.74 28.65 16.05
CA ILE A 22 -4.79 29.24 15.10
C ILE A 22 -4.52 28.30 13.93
N LEU A 23 -4.30 27.00 14.16
CA LEU A 23 -4.09 26.04 13.08
C LEU A 23 -5.34 25.88 12.19
N ILE A 24 -6.54 25.90 12.77
CA ILE A 24 -7.80 25.87 12.00
C ILE A 24 -7.88 27.09 11.06
N ASP A 25 -7.60 28.28 11.59
CA ASP A 25 -7.59 29.55 10.82
C ASP A 25 -6.52 29.55 9.72
N LEU A 26 -5.39 28.89 9.97
CA LEU A 26 -4.32 28.72 8.99
C LEU A 26 -4.65 27.73 7.87
N GLY A 27 -5.75 26.99 7.97
CA GLY A 27 -6.24 26.09 6.94
C GLY A 27 -6.39 24.63 7.38
N PHE A 28 -6.03 24.27 8.63
CA PHE A 28 -6.21 22.92 9.17
C PHE A 28 -7.67 22.66 9.58
N LYS A 29 -8.62 22.90 8.68
CA LYS A 29 -10.08 22.77 8.92
C LYS A 29 -10.51 21.41 9.47
N GLY A 30 -9.74 20.35 9.16
CA GLY A 30 -9.98 19.02 9.70
C GLY A 30 -9.90 18.93 11.23
N LEU A 31 -9.25 19.88 11.92
CA LEU A 31 -9.14 19.90 13.38
C LEU A 31 -10.45 20.27 14.10
N ASP A 32 -11.46 20.77 13.36
CA ASP A 32 -12.82 20.97 13.88
C ASP A 32 -13.52 19.63 14.17
N ASN A 33 -13.12 18.56 13.47
CA ASN A 33 -13.68 17.24 13.68
C ASN A 33 -12.95 16.49 14.81
N PRO A 34 -13.61 16.16 15.94
CA PRO A 34 -13.00 15.43 17.05
C PRO A 34 -12.40 14.08 16.63
N ILE A 35 -12.97 13.41 15.62
CA ILE A 35 -12.48 12.14 15.09
C ILE A 35 -11.13 12.36 14.41
N MET A 36 -10.99 13.41 13.59
CA MET A 36 -9.74 13.76 12.91
C MET A 36 -8.63 14.14 13.89
N VAL A 37 -8.99 14.82 14.98
CA VAL A 37 -8.05 15.14 16.08
C VAL A 37 -7.56 13.85 16.76
N GLN A 38 -8.47 12.92 17.05
CA GLN A 38 -8.11 11.66 17.71
C GLN A 38 -7.43 10.63 16.80
N THR A 39 -7.44 10.83 15.47
CA THR A 39 -6.89 9.90 14.48
C THR A 39 -5.69 10.49 13.74
N MET A 40 -5.93 11.46 12.85
CA MET A 40 -4.93 12.01 11.93
C MET A 40 -3.98 12.97 12.62
N ALA A 41 -4.46 13.80 13.56
CA ALA A 41 -3.59 14.76 14.26
C ALA A 41 -2.53 14.06 15.14
N LYS A 42 -2.77 12.83 15.60
CA LYS A 42 -1.77 12.02 16.34
C LYS A 42 -0.62 11.51 15.49
N LYS A 43 -0.78 11.52 14.15
CA LYS A 43 0.13 10.86 13.20
C LYS A 43 0.81 11.81 12.23
N ILE A 44 0.27 13.02 12.07
CA ILE A 44 0.77 14.04 11.14
C ILE A 44 1.40 15.16 11.97
N SER A 45 2.58 15.65 11.56
CA SER A 45 3.20 16.85 12.15
C SER A 45 2.65 18.14 11.55
N ILE A 46 2.78 19.28 12.24
CA ILE A 46 2.28 20.57 11.73
C ILE A 46 2.93 20.90 10.37
N LYS A 47 4.24 20.72 10.25
CA LYS A 47 4.99 20.94 9.00
C LYS A 47 4.46 20.08 7.84
N ARG A 48 4.08 18.83 8.13
CA ARG A 48 3.57 17.89 7.13
C ARG A 48 2.13 18.19 6.74
N GLY A 49 1.27 18.45 7.72
CA GLY A 49 -0.12 18.82 7.45
C GLY A 49 -0.24 20.11 6.65
N ALA A 50 0.63 21.10 6.92
CA ALA A 50 0.67 22.32 6.11
C ALA A 50 1.00 22.05 4.65
N ARG A 51 2.00 21.19 4.37
CA ARG A 51 2.33 20.78 3.00
C ARG A 51 1.17 20.05 2.31
N MET A 52 0.54 19.08 2.98
CA MET A 52 -0.59 18.34 2.43
C MET A 52 -1.78 19.22 2.06
N MET A 53 -1.99 20.29 2.82
CA MET A 53 -3.11 21.22 2.64
C MET A 53 -2.75 22.44 1.80
N GLY A 54 -1.53 22.50 1.23
CA GLY A 54 -1.07 23.64 0.43
C GLY A 54 -0.93 24.95 1.22
N ILE A 55 -0.68 24.86 2.53
CA ILE A 55 -0.57 26.03 3.41
C ILE A 55 0.83 26.63 3.30
N GLU A 56 0.92 27.76 2.59
CA GLU A 56 2.14 28.55 2.47
C GLU A 56 2.34 29.49 3.66
N GLY A 57 3.61 29.80 3.97
CA GLY A 57 3.99 30.77 5.01
C GLY A 57 3.68 30.32 6.44
N LEU A 58 3.59 29.01 6.71
CA LEU A 58 3.27 28.45 8.03
C LEU A 58 4.13 29.06 9.15
N VAL A 59 5.45 29.13 8.94
CA VAL A 59 6.41 29.62 9.93
C VAL A 59 6.15 31.10 10.25
N GLU A 60 6.09 31.96 9.22
CA GLU A 60 5.83 33.39 9.38
C GLU A 60 4.49 33.66 10.07
N LYS A 61 3.46 32.85 9.77
CA LYS A 61 2.13 33.02 10.37
C LYS A 61 2.11 32.58 11.84
N LEU A 62 2.80 31.50 12.20
CA LEU A 62 2.94 31.08 13.62
C LEU A 62 3.80 32.09 14.42
N GLU A 63 4.83 32.66 13.80
CA GLU A 63 5.66 33.71 14.42
C GLU A 63 4.87 35.00 14.67
N LYS A 64 4.00 35.40 13.74
CA LYS A 64 3.08 36.54 13.93
C LYS A 64 2.13 36.36 15.12
N GLU A 65 1.74 35.13 15.41
CA GLU A 65 0.92 34.77 16.57
C GLU A 65 1.74 34.65 17.88
N GLY A 66 3.04 34.96 17.85
CA GLY A 66 3.93 35.01 19.01
C GLY A 66 4.58 33.66 19.38
N TYR A 67 4.60 32.70 18.46
CA TYR A 67 5.31 31.44 18.64
C TYR A 67 6.75 31.52 18.12
N GLU A 68 7.67 30.93 18.87
CA GLU A 68 9.03 30.71 18.41
C GLU A 68 9.06 29.32 17.75
N VAL A 69 9.18 29.30 16.43
CA VAL A 69 9.05 28.08 15.63
C VAL A 69 10.42 27.40 15.50
N TYR A 70 10.48 26.12 15.85
CA TYR A 70 11.66 25.27 15.69
C TYR A 70 11.29 24.05 14.86
N ASP A 71 12.27 23.49 14.16
CA ASP A 71 12.14 22.26 13.39
C ASP A 71 13.22 21.27 13.81
N SER A 72 12.85 20.29 14.66
CA SER A 72 13.78 19.24 15.09
C SER A 72 14.28 18.35 13.95
N SER A 73 13.55 18.28 12.83
CA SER A 73 14.01 17.55 11.63
C SER A 73 15.19 18.22 10.91
N GLN A 74 15.50 19.47 11.28
CA GLN A 74 16.67 20.22 10.83
C GLN A 74 17.73 20.37 11.93
N ALA A 75 17.63 19.60 13.02
CA ALA A 75 18.70 19.55 14.01
C ALA A 75 20.03 19.17 13.33
N PRO A 76 21.18 19.74 13.77
CA PRO A 76 22.47 19.55 13.11
C PRO A 76 22.85 18.08 12.87
N GLU A 77 22.47 17.18 13.79
CA GLU A 77 22.71 15.75 13.66
C GLU A 77 21.80 15.07 12.62
N ALA A 78 20.52 15.44 12.55
CA ALA A 78 19.59 14.93 11.55
C ALA A 78 19.97 15.42 10.14
N GLN A 79 20.39 16.69 10.02
CA GLN A 79 20.88 17.24 8.76
C GLN A 79 22.20 16.58 8.33
N LYS A 80 23.15 16.39 9.27
CA LYS A 80 24.40 15.69 9.00
C LYS A 80 24.18 14.25 8.52
N ARG A 81 23.17 13.55 9.05
CA ARG A 81 22.79 12.21 8.58
C ARG A 81 22.17 12.25 7.18
N LYS A 82 21.30 13.22 6.89
CA LYS A 82 20.74 13.41 5.54
C LYS A 82 21.83 13.69 4.51
N ASP A 83 22.78 14.55 4.86
CA ASP A 83 23.92 14.89 4.00
C ASP A 83 24.82 13.66 3.77
N LEU A 84 25.01 12.81 4.79
CA LEU A 84 25.72 11.54 4.65
C LEU A 84 25.00 10.58 3.70
N ILE A 85 23.68 10.37 3.86
CA ILE A 85 22.89 9.51 2.96
C ILE A 85 22.99 10.02 1.52
N LYS A 86 22.86 11.33 1.31
CA LYS A 86 23.02 11.94 -0.01
C LYS A 86 24.42 11.71 -0.58
N SER A 87 25.47 11.84 0.23
CA SER A 87 26.84 11.59 -0.22
C SER A 87 27.06 10.14 -0.66
N TYR A 88 26.43 9.17 0.00
CA TYR A 88 26.49 7.78 -0.41
C TYR A 88 25.78 7.57 -1.76
N ILE A 89 24.62 8.19 -1.99
CA ILE A 89 23.91 8.13 -3.28
C ILE A 89 24.78 8.64 -4.43
N GLU A 90 25.44 9.77 -4.21
CA GLU A 90 26.31 10.38 -5.22
C GLU A 90 27.50 9.47 -5.54
N ARG A 91 28.16 8.92 -4.52
CA ARG A 91 29.27 7.96 -4.66
C ARG A 91 28.89 6.72 -5.47
N LEU A 92 27.74 6.12 -5.16
CA LEU A 92 27.21 4.95 -5.87
C LEU A 92 26.81 5.29 -7.30
N SER A 93 26.23 6.47 -7.52
CA SER A 93 25.87 6.95 -8.86
C SER A 93 27.09 7.22 -9.72
N GLN A 94 28.22 7.55 -9.10
CA GLN A 94 29.52 7.74 -9.75
C GLN A 94 30.29 6.43 -10.00
N GLY A 95 29.71 5.28 -9.61
CA GLY A 95 30.27 3.96 -9.89
C GLY A 95 31.21 3.42 -8.81
N GLU A 96 31.19 4.00 -7.60
CA GLU A 96 31.90 3.42 -6.46
C GLU A 96 31.34 2.03 -6.10
N ASP A 97 32.23 1.13 -5.68
CA ASP A 97 31.86 -0.22 -5.29
C ASP A 97 30.99 -0.24 -4.01
N LEU A 98 30.04 -1.17 -4.01
CA LEU A 98 29.03 -1.32 -2.96
C LEU A 98 29.66 -1.63 -1.59
N GLU A 99 30.76 -2.40 -1.54
CA GLU A 99 31.43 -2.75 -0.29
C GLU A 99 32.12 -1.54 0.35
N GLY A 100 32.71 -0.65 -0.45
CA GLY A 100 33.38 0.56 0.06
C GLY A 100 32.39 1.56 0.68
N VAL A 101 31.26 1.78 0.01
CA VAL A 101 30.17 2.62 0.55
C VAL A 101 29.55 1.99 1.79
N ARG A 102 29.52 0.65 1.86
CA ARG A 102 28.99 -0.11 3.00
C ARG A 102 29.77 0.09 4.29
N GLU A 103 31.09 0.01 4.26
CA GLU A 103 31.90 0.17 5.48
C GLU A 103 31.69 1.56 6.11
N ASP A 104 31.64 2.60 5.28
CA ASP A 104 31.41 3.96 5.73
C ASP A 104 30.00 4.16 6.27
N PHE A 105 28.98 3.57 5.62
CA PHE A 105 27.60 3.67 6.09
C PHE A 105 27.44 3.02 7.46
N VAL A 106 27.92 1.79 7.63
CA VAL A 106 27.84 1.04 8.90
C VAL A 106 28.49 1.80 10.05
N LYS A 107 29.64 2.42 9.80
CA LYS A 107 30.35 3.23 10.79
C LYS A 107 29.55 4.44 11.27
N ASN A 108 28.77 5.06 10.38
CA ASN A 108 28.05 6.31 10.65
C ASN A 108 26.59 6.11 11.08
N PHE A 109 25.99 4.94 10.82
CA PHE A 109 24.56 4.66 11.04
C PHE A 109 24.27 3.52 12.04
N LYS A 110 25.28 3.08 12.80
CA LYS A 110 25.09 2.07 13.86
C LYS A 110 24.07 2.56 14.90
N GLY A 111 22.94 1.86 15.03
CA GLY A 111 21.85 2.19 15.97
C GLY A 111 20.77 3.14 15.42
N VAL A 112 20.77 3.43 14.12
CA VAL A 112 19.70 4.20 13.47
C VAL A 112 18.53 3.27 13.14
N SER A 113 17.31 3.69 13.47
CA SER A 113 16.09 2.92 13.17
C SER A 113 15.80 2.88 11.67
N SER A 114 15.17 1.81 11.18
CA SER A 114 14.75 1.69 9.79
C SER A 114 13.81 2.84 9.37
N SER A 115 12.97 3.34 10.30
CA SER A 115 12.08 4.48 10.04
C SER A 115 12.83 5.79 9.77
N GLU A 116 13.92 6.08 10.49
CA GLU A 116 14.72 7.31 10.26
C GLU A 116 15.34 7.35 8.87
N ILE A 117 15.74 6.19 8.36
CA ILE A 117 16.35 6.05 7.03
C ILE A 117 15.31 6.21 5.94
N MET A 118 14.14 5.61 6.13
CA MET A 118 13.00 5.81 5.23
C MET A 118 12.54 7.26 5.18
N ASP A 119 12.56 7.97 6.32
CA ASP A 119 12.26 9.40 6.35
C ASP A 119 13.27 10.22 5.55
N ALA A 120 14.55 9.83 5.57
CA ALA A 120 15.57 10.45 4.74
C ALA A 120 15.38 10.12 3.24
N GLU A 121 15.03 8.89 2.89
CA GLU A 121 14.68 8.49 1.51
C GLU A 121 13.50 9.29 0.95
N GLU A 122 12.46 9.44 1.77
CA GLU A 122 11.27 10.21 1.42
C GLU A 122 11.60 11.69 1.22
N ASP A 123 12.43 12.27 2.10
CA ASP A 123 12.91 13.64 1.93
C ASP A 123 13.74 13.80 0.64
N LEU A 124 14.52 12.78 0.25
CA LEU A 124 15.29 12.78 -1.00
C LEU A 124 14.40 12.75 -2.24
N LEU A 125 13.38 11.88 -2.26
CA LEU A 125 12.36 11.86 -3.32
C LEU A 125 11.68 13.24 -3.43
N ASN A 126 11.32 13.83 -2.29
CA ASN A 126 10.68 15.14 -2.23
C ASN A 126 11.61 16.29 -2.67
N SER A 127 12.93 16.13 -2.53
CA SER A 127 13.92 17.09 -3.01
C SER A 127 14.21 17.00 -4.52
N GLY A 128 13.49 16.12 -5.24
CA GLY A 128 13.59 15.96 -6.69
C GLY A 128 14.65 14.95 -7.15
N VAL A 129 15.19 14.13 -6.24
CA VAL A 129 16.07 13.01 -6.61
C VAL A 129 15.25 11.97 -7.38
N ASP A 130 15.82 11.46 -8.47
CA ASP A 130 15.13 10.52 -9.34
C ASP A 130 14.77 9.20 -8.63
N LYS A 131 13.59 8.66 -8.94
CA LYS A 131 13.06 7.45 -8.28
C LYS A 131 13.94 6.22 -8.53
N GLU A 132 14.62 6.12 -9.68
CA GLU A 132 15.58 5.02 -9.92
C GLU A 132 16.85 5.17 -9.09
N GLN A 133 17.29 6.40 -8.81
CA GLN A 133 18.45 6.65 -7.95
C GLN A 133 18.13 6.33 -6.49
N VAL A 134 16.96 6.72 -6.01
CA VAL A 134 16.49 6.33 -4.66
C VAL A 134 16.28 4.81 -4.57
N ARG A 135 15.83 4.16 -5.66
CA ARG A 135 15.72 2.69 -5.71
C ARG A 135 17.07 1.98 -5.48
N LYS A 136 18.16 2.49 -6.04
CA LYS A 136 19.51 1.94 -5.79
C LYS A 136 19.90 2.00 -4.31
N LEU A 137 19.43 3.02 -3.58
CA LEU A 137 19.62 3.14 -2.14
C LEU A 137 18.90 2.01 -1.37
N CYS A 138 17.70 1.62 -1.81
CA CYS A 138 16.94 0.52 -1.18
C CYS A 138 17.63 -0.84 -1.31
N ASP A 139 18.31 -1.10 -2.44
CA ASP A 139 19.11 -2.32 -2.63
C ASP A 139 20.32 -2.35 -1.68
N ILE A 140 20.84 -1.18 -1.35
CA ILE A 140 21.99 -1.01 -0.47
C ILE A 140 21.61 -1.16 0.99
N HIS A 141 20.58 -0.47 1.48
CA HIS A 141 20.13 -0.64 2.87
C HIS A 141 19.92 -2.10 3.26
N SER A 142 19.47 -2.96 2.34
CA SER A 142 19.26 -4.39 2.63
C SER A 142 20.56 -5.16 2.79
N ALA A 143 21.54 -4.91 1.93
CA ALA A 143 22.89 -5.45 2.08
C ALA A 143 23.62 -4.89 3.33
N LEU A 144 23.26 -3.67 3.74
CA LEU A 144 23.86 -2.95 4.88
C LEU A 144 23.30 -3.35 6.25
N PHE A 145 22.03 -3.72 6.33
CA PHE A 145 21.38 -4.07 7.60
C PHE A 145 21.59 -5.53 8.01
N HIS A 146 22.03 -6.41 7.09
CA HIS A 146 22.36 -7.81 7.39
C HIS A 146 23.32 -7.90 8.59
N GLY A 147 22.84 -8.40 9.73
CA GLY A 147 23.62 -8.59 10.96
C GLY A 147 23.48 -7.48 12.02
N MET A 148 22.69 -6.41 11.78
CA MET A 148 22.76 -5.19 12.60
C MET A 148 21.44 -4.58 13.08
N THR A 149 20.27 -5.10 12.70
CA THR A 149 19.01 -4.59 13.27
C THR A 149 18.75 -5.23 14.64
N GLU A 150 18.23 -4.46 15.61
CA GLU A 150 17.82 -4.99 16.93
C GLU A 150 16.77 -6.13 16.82
N ASN A 151 16.16 -6.27 15.64
CA ASN A 151 15.15 -7.26 15.35
C ASN A 151 15.76 -8.63 15.00
N GLU A 152 16.96 -8.77 14.47
CA GLU A 152 17.46 -10.08 13.99
C GLU A 152 17.53 -11.21 15.06
N ASN A 153 17.41 -10.90 16.36
CA ASN A 153 17.56 -11.87 17.46
C ASN A 153 16.33 -12.12 18.35
N LYS A 154 15.10 -11.72 17.98
CA LYS A 154 13.90 -11.98 18.81
C LYS A 154 12.96 -13.02 18.17
N LYS A 155 12.76 -14.16 18.83
CA LYS A 155 11.81 -15.22 18.41
C LYS A 155 10.33 -14.83 18.52
N ASP A 156 10.00 -13.76 19.26
CA ASP A 156 8.63 -13.33 19.54
C ASP A 156 8.38 -11.85 19.12
N LYS A 157 8.88 -11.43 17.95
CA LYS A 157 8.83 -10.02 17.49
C LYS A 157 7.45 -9.37 17.49
N TYR A 158 6.43 -10.16 17.15
CA TYR A 158 5.08 -9.69 16.83
C TYR A 158 4.00 -10.38 17.68
N GLU A 159 4.37 -10.88 18.86
CA GLU A 159 3.41 -11.46 19.79
C GLU A 159 2.26 -10.48 20.08
N GLY A 160 1.01 -10.96 19.97
CA GLY A 160 -0.20 -10.13 20.07
C GLY A 160 -0.60 -9.37 18.80
N GLN A 161 0.21 -9.39 17.73
CA GLN A 161 -0.11 -8.77 16.43
C GLN A 161 -0.36 -9.84 15.35
N ALA A 162 -1.62 -10.23 15.22
CA ALA A 162 -2.08 -11.34 14.36
C ALA A 162 -1.53 -11.29 12.94
N PHE A 163 -1.66 -10.11 12.32
CA PHE A 163 -1.28 -9.87 10.94
C PHE A 163 0.23 -9.99 10.73
N LEU A 164 1.03 -9.29 11.54
CA LEU A 164 2.48 -9.36 11.40
C LEU A 164 3.03 -10.75 11.73
N SER A 165 2.49 -11.43 12.75
CA SER A 165 2.86 -12.82 13.05
C SER A 165 2.48 -13.79 11.93
N TYR A 166 1.40 -13.52 11.18
CA TYR A 166 1.05 -14.30 10.00
C TYR A 166 2.07 -14.08 8.87
N MET A 167 2.36 -12.82 8.53
CA MET A 167 3.28 -12.47 7.44
C MET A 167 4.73 -12.91 7.72
N ASP A 168 5.19 -12.79 8.97
CA ASP A 168 6.52 -13.23 9.41
C ASP A 168 6.71 -14.76 9.26
N ARG A 169 5.72 -15.55 9.66
CA ARG A 169 5.73 -17.02 9.44
C ARG A 169 5.67 -17.38 7.95
N GLU A 170 4.99 -16.58 7.14
CA GLU A 170 4.93 -16.80 5.69
C GLU A 170 6.31 -16.55 5.05
N ASN A 171 7.04 -15.53 5.51
CA ASN A 171 8.43 -15.28 5.10
C ASN A 171 9.35 -16.45 5.39
N ASP A 172 9.27 -17.03 6.59
CA ASP A 172 10.06 -18.23 6.94
C ASP A 172 9.81 -19.36 5.95
N LYS A 173 8.55 -19.58 5.55
CA LYS A 173 8.19 -20.60 4.56
C LYS A 173 8.64 -20.27 3.15
N ILE A 174 8.71 -19.00 2.78
CA ILE A 174 9.28 -18.58 1.51
C ILE A 174 10.78 -18.83 1.48
N LYS A 175 11.51 -18.53 2.57
CA LYS A 175 12.94 -18.84 2.69
C LYS A 175 13.21 -20.33 2.57
N ASP A 176 12.44 -21.18 3.28
CA ASP A 176 12.51 -22.64 3.16
C ASP A 176 12.35 -23.09 1.69
N LEU A 177 11.36 -22.53 0.97
CA LEU A 177 11.11 -22.85 -0.44
C LEU A 177 12.24 -22.39 -1.37
N ILE A 178 12.78 -21.19 -1.14
CA ILE A 178 13.88 -20.65 -1.93
C ILE A 178 15.13 -21.51 -1.74
N GLU A 179 15.45 -21.93 -0.51
CA GLU A 179 16.62 -22.78 -0.22
C GLU A 179 16.53 -24.13 -0.94
N VAL A 180 15.35 -24.76 -0.90
CA VAL A 180 15.10 -26.02 -1.63
C VAL A 180 15.23 -25.80 -3.14
N ALA A 181 14.69 -24.70 -3.67
CA ALA A 181 14.75 -24.40 -5.10
C ALA A 181 16.16 -24.08 -5.59
N ARG A 182 16.98 -23.42 -4.76
CA ARG A 182 18.40 -23.14 -5.05
C ARG A 182 19.22 -24.43 -5.07
N SER A 183 19.07 -25.27 -4.04
CA SER A 183 19.91 -26.47 -3.85
C SER A 183 19.66 -27.58 -4.86
N ARG A 184 18.46 -27.65 -5.44
CA ARG A 184 18.05 -28.71 -6.36
C ARG A 184 17.88 -28.27 -7.81
N GLU A 185 18.17 -26.99 -8.11
CA GLU A 185 17.83 -26.36 -9.40
C GLU A 185 16.37 -26.65 -9.79
N ASP A 186 15.48 -26.58 -8.81
CA ASP A 186 14.11 -27.06 -8.96
C ASP A 186 13.23 -26.02 -9.65
N PHE A 187 13.24 -26.06 -10.98
CA PHE A 187 12.32 -25.29 -11.82
C PHE A 187 10.85 -25.75 -11.69
N THR A 188 10.52 -26.72 -10.83
CA THR A 188 9.12 -27.11 -10.57
C THR A 188 8.52 -26.40 -9.36
N LEU A 189 9.28 -25.52 -8.70
CA LEU A 189 8.79 -24.68 -7.61
C LEU A 189 7.46 -24.01 -8.00
N ASP A 190 6.47 -24.17 -7.13
CA ASP A 190 5.18 -23.50 -7.29
C ASP A 190 5.32 -22.00 -6.95
N LEU A 191 5.54 -21.21 -8.00
CA LEU A 191 5.60 -19.75 -7.90
C LEU A 191 4.29 -19.12 -7.42
N GLY A 192 3.18 -19.86 -7.42
CA GLY A 192 1.91 -19.43 -6.85
C GLY A 192 2.03 -19.02 -5.39
N LYS A 193 2.87 -19.72 -4.61
CA LYS A 193 3.11 -19.46 -3.19
C LYS A 193 3.80 -18.11 -2.95
N ILE A 194 4.89 -17.84 -3.68
CA ILE A 194 5.60 -16.54 -3.60
C ILE A 194 4.71 -15.41 -4.13
N THR A 195 4.00 -15.66 -5.23
CA THR A 195 3.09 -14.68 -5.83
C THR A 195 1.93 -14.34 -4.88
N SER A 196 1.40 -15.32 -4.15
CA SER A 196 0.33 -15.15 -3.16
C SER A 196 0.77 -14.24 -2.02
N HIS A 197 1.94 -14.48 -1.45
CA HIS A 197 2.51 -13.63 -0.40
C HIS A 197 2.72 -12.18 -0.86
N TYR A 198 3.36 -11.98 -2.02
CA TYR A 198 3.52 -10.62 -2.58
C TYR A 198 2.20 -9.95 -2.91
N LYS A 199 1.16 -10.71 -3.25
CA LYS A 199 -0.18 -10.16 -3.44
C LYS A 199 -0.78 -9.66 -2.13
N LYS A 200 -0.70 -10.44 -1.03
CA LYS A 200 -1.15 -9.99 0.30
C LYS A 200 -0.45 -8.70 0.71
N LYS A 201 0.88 -8.67 0.57
CA LYS A 201 1.70 -7.47 0.85
C LYS A 201 1.30 -6.28 -0.02
N GLY A 202 1.14 -6.50 -1.33
CA GLY A 202 0.75 -5.50 -2.31
C GLY A 202 -0.64 -4.91 -2.09
N ASP A 203 -1.61 -5.72 -1.70
CA ASP A 203 -2.99 -5.28 -1.54
C ASP A 203 -3.24 -4.71 -0.13
N LEU A 204 -2.61 -5.27 0.91
CA LEU A 204 -2.92 -4.96 2.31
C LEU A 204 -1.95 -3.96 2.94
N ILE A 205 -0.65 -4.05 2.65
CA ILE A 205 0.38 -3.26 3.35
C ILE A 205 0.69 -1.96 2.60
N TYR A 206 1.09 -2.06 1.33
CA TYR A 206 1.56 -0.89 0.57
C TYR A 206 0.52 0.23 0.41
N PRO A 207 -0.76 -0.06 0.11
CA PRO A 207 -1.75 1.00 -0.03
C PRO A 207 -2.04 1.67 1.32
N LEU A 208 -1.97 0.92 2.42
CA LEU A 208 -2.12 1.46 3.78
C LEU A 208 -0.99 2.43 4.10
N LEU A 209 0.26 1.99 3.90
CA LEU A 209 1.43 2.81 4.16
C LEU A 209 1.44 4.07 3.28
N LYS A 210 1.15 3.93 1.99
CA LYS A 210 1.10 5.03 1.02
C LYS A 210 0.01 6.05 1.33
N VAL A 211 -1.24 5.62 1.56
CA VAL A 211 -2.37 6.56 1.67
C VAL A 211 -2.59 7.04 3.09
N LYS A 212 -2.66 6.11 4.05
CA LYS A 212 -3.04 6.44 5.44
C LYS A 212 -1.86 6.96 6.25
N TYR A 213 -0.66 6.47 5.97
CA TYR A 213 0.56 6.83 6.70
C TYR A 213 1.51 7.72 5.90
N ASN A 214 1.21 7.93 4.61
CA ASN A 214 1.95 8.77 3.70
C ASN A 214 3.45 8.40 3.64
N LYS A 215 3.73 7.09 3.58
CA LYS A 215 5.06 6.49 3.38
C LYS A 215 5.15 5.84 1.99
N PRO A 216 5.06 6.63 0.89
CA PRO A 216 5.02 6.10 -0.48
C PRO A 216 6.36 5.51 -0.92
N GLY A 217 7.50 6.06 -0.49
CA GLY A 217 8.83 5.62 -0.94
C GLY A 217 9.06 4.11 -0.82
N PRO A 218 9.03 3.53 0.39
CA PRO A 218 9.21 2.08 0.58
C PRO A 218 8.13 1.26 -0.12
N SER A 219 6.88 1.74 -0.11
CA SER A 219 5.72 1.02 -0.64
C SER A 219 5.78 0.86 -2.15
N ASP A 220 6.03 1.94 -2.88
CA ASP A 220 6.09 1.92 -4.33
C ASP A 220 7.33 1.19 -4.85
N VAL A 221 8.48 1.38 -4.20
CA VAL A 221 9.74 0.77 -4.62
C VAL A 221 9.70 -0.74 -4.41
N MET A 222 9.30 -1.19 -3.22
CA MET A 222 9.24 -2.62 -2.94
C MET A 222 8.19 -3.32 -3.82
N TRP A 223 7.02 -2.71 -4.04
CA TRP A 223 6.00 -3.28 -4.93
C TRP A 223 6.53 -3.45 -6.37
N ALA A 224 7.27 -2.46 -6.87
CA ALA A 224 7.87 -2.57 -8.19
C ALA A 224 8.86 -3.74 -8.28
N VAL A 225 9.68 -3.92 -7.24
CA VAL A 225 10.64 -5.03 -7.14
C VAL A 225 9.93 -6.39 -7.05
N ASP A 226 8.83 -6.51 -6.30
CA ASP A 226 8.05 -7.76 -6.23
C ASP A 226 7.55 -8.21 -7.60
N VAL A 227 7.00 -7.25 -8.36
CA VAL A 227 6.51 -7.50 -9.72
C VAL A 227 7.65 -7.96 -10.64
N GLU A 228 8.84 -7.36 -10.50
CA GLU A 228 10.03 -7.78 -11.25
C GLU A 228 10.51 -9.18 -10.85
N ILE A 229 10.57 -9.50 -9.56
CA ILE A 229 10.99 -10.81 -9.06
C ILE A 229 10.10 -11.90 -9.64
N VAL A 230 8.77 -11.73 -9.55
CA VAL A 230 7.80 -12.72 -10.08
C VAL A 230 7.93 -12.87 -11.59
N LYS A 231 8.13 -11.76 -12.33
CA LYS A 231 8.36 -11.81 -13.78
C LYS A 231 9.64 -12.58 -14.12
N SER A 232 10.73 -12.32 -13.39
CA SER A 232 12.01 -12.98 -13.59
C SER A 232 11.94 -14.47 -13.27
N LEU A 233 11.32 -14.86 -12.16
CA LEU A 233 11.10 -16.27 -11.79
C LEU A 233 10.28 -17.00 -12.86
N LYS A 234 9.17 -16.42 -13.32
CA LYS A 234 8.33 -17.02 -14.38
C LYS A 234 9.09 -17.18 -15.70
N ARG A 235 9.89 -16.18 -16.06
CA ARG A 235 10.71 -16.23 -17.28
C ARG A 235 11.79 -17.31 -17.17
N ALA A 236 12.52 -17.34 -16.06
CA ALA A 236 13.54 -18.34 -15.79
C ALA A 236 12.98 -19.76 -15.79
N GLN A 237 11.80 -19.98 -15.17
CA GLN A 237 11.11 -21.27 -15.16
C GLN A 237 10.70 -21.72 -16.57
N LYS A 238 10.16 -20.80 -17.38
CA LYS A 238 9.74 -21.08 -18.76
C LYS A 238 10.94 -21.39 -19.67
N GLU A 239 12.01 -20.61 -19.56
CA GLU A 239 13.21 -20.73 -20.39
C GLU A 239 14.19 -21.79 -19.88
N LYS A 240 13.96 -22.35 -18.67
CA LYS A 240 14.92 -23.18 -17.93
C LYS A 240 16.31 -22.53 -17.84
N ASN A 241 16.32 -21.21 -17.61
CA ASN A 241 17.55 -20.43 -17.54
C ASN A 241 18.07 -20.42 -16.10
N GLU A 242 19.10 -21.22 -15.84
CA GLU A 242 19.69 -21.43 -14.51
C GLU A 242 20.26 -20.15 -13.92
N LYS A 243 21.02 -19.37 -14.69
CA LYS A 243 21.59 -18.11 -14.21
C LYS A 243 20.49 -17.14 -13.78
N LEU A 244 19.48 -16.95 -14.63
CA LEU A 244 18.34 -16.07 -14.32
C LEU A 244 17.51 -16.59 -13.13
N TRP A 245 17.41 -17.92 -12.98
CA TRP A 245 16.74 -18.54 -11.85
C TRP A 245 17.42 -18.24 -10.53
N GLN A 246 18.74 -18.44 -10.46
CA GLN A 246 19.52 -18.17 -9.26
C GLN A 246 19.50 -16.67 -8.91
N GLU A 247 19.66 -15.79 -9.90
CA GLU A 247 19.53 -14.33 -9.70
C GLU A 247 18.15 -13.93 -9.19
N ALA A 248 17.07 -14.53 -9.72
CA ALA A 248 15.71 -14.23 -9.29
C ALA A 248 15.39 -14.76 -7.88
N LEU A 249 15.88 -15.96 -7.53
CA LEU A 249 15.79 -16.51 -6.17
C LEU A 249 16.64 -15.72 -5.18
N GLN A 250 17.78 -15.18 -5.60
CA GLN A 250 18.59 -14.26 -4.79
C GLN A 250 17.81 -13.00 -4.43
N ARG A 251 17.20 -12.36 -5.44
CA ARG A 251 16.35 -11.17 -5.20
C ARG A 251 15.12 -11.46 -4.34
N ALA A 252 14.53 -12.65 -4.45
CA ALA A 252 13.39 -13.05 -3.61
C ALA A 252 13.77 -13.20 -2.13
N ASP A 253 14.92 -13.81 -1.86
CA ASP A 253 15.47 -13.97 -0.50
C ASP A 253 15.82 -12.61 0.13
N GLU A 254 16.46 -11.73 -0.63
CA GLU A 254 16.70 -10.34 -0.22
C GLU A 254 15.40 -9.58 0.08
N MET A 255 14.30 -9.89 -0.63
CA MET A 255 12.99 -9.30 -0.33
C MET A 255 12.45 -9.78 1.02
N THR A 256 12.61 -11.05 1.38
CA THR A 256 12.21 -11.54 2.71
C THR A 256 13.00 -10.85 3.83
N TYR A 257 14.28 -10.57 3.58
CA TYR A 257 15.12 -9.81 4.49
C TYR A 257 14.62 -8.36 4.65
N LYS A 258 14.33 -7.67 3.53
CA LYS A 258 13.73 -6.33 3.52
C LYS A 258 12.42 -6.32 4.30
N GLU A 259 11.57 -7.31 4.11
CA GLU A 259 10.29 -7.40 4.79
C GLU A 259 10.46 -7.46 6.32
N GLU A 260 11.33 -8.33 6.81
CA GLU A 260 11.52 -8.56 8.25
C GLU A 260 12.20 -7.40 8.99
N ASN A 261 13.10 -6.69 8.30
CA ASN A 261 13.98 -5.70 8.92
C ASN A 261 13.57 -4.25 8.61
N ILE A 262 12.76 -4.05 7.57
CA ILE A 262 12.41 -2.73 7.06
C ILE A 262 10.87 -2.58 7.05
N LEU A 263 10.16 -3.45 6.33
CA LEU A 263 8.71 -3.30 6.15
C LEU A 263 7.89 -3.61 7.41
N TYR A 264 8.08 -4.76 8.03
CA TYR A 264 7.31 -5.18 9.20
C TYR A 264 7.54 -4.28 10.42
N PRO A 265 8.78 -3.79 10.70
CA PRO A 265 8.99 -2.76 11.71
C PRO A 265 8.26 -1.45 11.38
N LEU A 266 8.33 -0.99 10.13
CA LEU A 266 7.58 0.20 9.71
C LEU A 266 6.07 0.00 9.93
N VAL A 267 5.54 -1.17 9.57
CA VAL A 267 4.14 -1.51 9.80
C VAL A 267 3.80 -1.49 11.30
N LYS A 268 4.63 -2.12 12.13
CA LYS A 268 4.46 -2.17 13.59
C LYS A 268 4.46 -0.78 14.24
N GLU A 269 5.33 0.11 13.77
CA GLU A 269 5.49 1.45 14.33
C GLU A 269 4.38 2.41 13.90
N ASN A 270 3.78 2.19 12.73
CA ASN A 270 2.80 3.13 12.15
C ASN A 270 1.36 2.61 12.25
N LEU A 271 1.09 1.34 11.97
CA LEU A 271 -0.27 0.81 11.92
C LEU A 271 -0.92 0.77 13.30
N THR A 272 -2.20 1.17 13.37
CA THR A 272 -2.97 1.02 14.61
C THR A 272 -3.42 -0.42 14.78
N ARG A 273 -3.84 -0.78 15.99
CA ARG A 273 -4.43 -2.09 16.25
C ARG A 273 -5.65 -2.36 15.37
N ASP A 274 -6.53 -1.37 15.22
CA ASP A 274 -7.71 -1.50 14.35
C ASP A 274 -7.33 -1.69 12.88
N ASP A 275 -6.27 -1.03 12.42
CA ASP A 275 -5.75 -1.25 11.07
C ASP A 275 -5.23 -2.67 10.89
N LEU A 276 -4.45 -3.17 11.85
CA LEU A 276 -3.90 -4.53 11.85
C LEU A 276 -5.00 -5.59 11.94
N ASP A 277 -6.02 -5.37 12.77
CA ASP A 277 -7.16 -6.26 12.90
C ASP A 277 -8.01 -6.28 11.62
N LEU A 278 -8.20 -5.13 10.97
CA LEU A 278 -8.91 -5.03 9.69
C LEU A 278 -8.17 -5.76 8.57
N VAL A 279 -6.86 -5.55 8.41
CA VAL A 279 -6.11 -6.28 7.38
C VAL A 279 -5.96 -7.76 7.69
N TYR A 280 -5.98 -8.15 8.97
CA TYR A 280 -6.07 -9.56 9.35
C TYR A 280 -7.42 -10.18 9.00
N GLN A 281 -8.51 -9.42 9.09
CA GLN A 281 -9.81 -9.87 8.60
C GLN A 281 -9.81 -10.01 7.08
N ASP A 282 -9.21 -9.05 6.36
CA ASP A 282 -9.11 -9.10 4.89
C ASP A 282 -8.31 -10.32 4.39
N LEU A 283 -7.37 -10.85 5.19
CA LEU A 283 -6.61 -12.05 4.84
C LEU A 283 -7.49 -13.26 4.53
N LYS A 284 -8.70 -13.37 5.10
CA LYS A 284 -9.62 -14.50 4.88
C LYS A 284 -9.89 -14.80 3.41
N ASP A 285 -9.82 -13.78 2.55
CA ASP A 285 -10.14 -13.88 1.13
C ASP A 285 -8.91 -14.26 0.29
N TYR A 286 -7.74 -14.44 0.92
CA TYR A 286 -6.48 -14.80 0.27
C TYR A 286 -6.15 -16.28 0.42
N ASP A 287 -5.17 -16.74 -0.34
CA ASP A 287 -4.69 -18.12 -0.28
C ASP A 287 -3.79 -18.34 0.95
N HIS A 288 -3.90 -19.49 1.61
CA HIS A 288 -3.24 -19.78 2.89
C HIS A 288 -2.38 -21.06 2.85
N ASP A 289 -1.88 -21.45 1.66
CA ASP A 289 -1.12 -22.68 1.45
C ASP A 289 0.20 -22.76 2.23
N LEU A 290 0.81 -21.61 2.56
CA LEU A 290 2.07 -21.53 3.31
C LEU A 290 1.86 -21.58 4.82
N VAL A 291 0.84 -20.88 5.31
CA VAL A 291 0.58 -20.69 6.75
C VAL A 291 -0.94 -20.68 6.95
N PRO A 292 -1.47 -21.48 7.89
CA PRO A 292 -2.90 -21.54 8.15
C PRO A 292 -3.42 -20.19 8.69
N TYR A 293 -4.60 -19.82 8.22
CA TYR A 293 -5.36 -18.67 8.72
C TYR A 293 -6.33 -19.10 9.82
N GLU A 294 -6.37 -18.32 10.90
CA GLU A 294 -7.29 -18.54 12.01
C GLU A 294 -8.30 -17.39 12.05
N GLU A 295 -9.55 -17.71 11.70
CA GLU A 295 -10.60 -16.71 11.66
C GLU A 295 -10.92 -16.20 13.08
N ARG A 296 -10.76 -14.89 13.29
CA ARG A 296 -11.15 -14.24 14.55
C ARG A 296 -12.55 -13.66 14.38
N ARG A 297 -13.46 -14.07 15.26
CA ARG A 297 -14.82 -13.52 15.29
C ARG A 297 -14.79 -12.05 15.67
N THR A 298 -14.98 -11.15 14.70
CA THR A 298 -15.33 -9.76 14.95
C THR A 298 -16.86 -9.63 15.04
N GLY A 299 -17.34 -8.92 16.06
CA GLY A 299 -18.77 -8.80 16.34
C GLY A 299 -19.52 -8.17 15.16
N SER A 300 -20.64 -8.77 14.74
CA SER A 300 -21.42 -8.31 13.59
C SER A 300 -21.86 -6.86 13.78
N SER A 301 -21.65 -6.01 12.78
CA SER A 301 -22.23 -4.67 12.76
C SER A 301 -23.76 -4.77 12.79
N LYS A 302 -24.40 -4.05 13.73
CA LYS A 302 -25.85 -3.88 13.79
C LYS A 302 -26.32 -3.10 12.56
N GLY A 303 -27.10 -3.75 11.70
CA GLY A 303 -27.75 -3.10 10.56
C GLY A 303 -28.74 -2.02 11.00
N ARG A 304 -28.75 -0.89 10.28
CA ARG A 304 -29.85 0.08 10.30
C ARG A 304 -31.02 -0.52 9.53
N GLU A 305 -31.92 -1.21 10.22
CA GLU A 305 -33.01 -1.97 9.60
C GLU A 305 -34.19 -1.11 9.08
N ASP A 306 -34.27 0.19 9.38
CA ASP A 306 -35.49 0.98 9.17
C ASP A 306 -35.47 2.03 8.04
N ALA A 307 -34.39 2.17 7.27
CA ALA A 307 -34.31 3.16 6.19
C ALA A 307 -34.57 2.54 4.81
N TYR A 308 -35.39 3.18 3.97
CA TYR A 308 -35.56 2.79 2.55
C TYR A 308 -34.75 3.71 1.64
N ILE A 309 -34.08 3.13 0.65
CA ILE A 309 -33.50 3.82 -0.50
C ILE A 309 -34.58 3.92 -1.57
N HIS A 310 -34.91 5.15 -1.99
CA HIS A 310 -35.95 5.40 -2.99
C HIS A 310 -35.31 5.60 -4.37
N PHE A 311 -35.76 4.81 -5.34
CA PHE A 311 -35.38 4.91 -6.73
C PHE A 311 -36.55 5.53 -7.53
N LYS A 312 -36.28 5.98 -8.76
CA LYS A 312 -37.32 6.45 -9.69
C LYS A 312 -38.42 5.40 -9.91
N LYS A 313 -38.06 4.11 -9.85
CA LYS A 313 -38.97 2.96 -9.99
C LYS A 313 -38.90 2.03 -8.78
N GLY A 314 -39.43 2.49 -7.65
CA GLY A 314 -39.60 1.67 -6.44
C GLY A 314 -38.65 2.06 -5.31
N LYS A 315 -38.50 1.18 -4.32
CA LYS A 315 -37.63 1.38 -3.17
C LYS A 315 -37.12 0.05 -2.66
N LEU A 316 -35.91 0.03 -2.13
CA LEU A 316 -35.30 -1.13 -1.48
C LEU A 316 -34.79 -0.71 -0.12
N ARG A 317 -34.82 -1.61 0.86
CA ARG A 317 -33.99 -1.42 2.05
C ARG A 317 -32.52 -1.69 1.72
N PRO A 318 -31.55 -1.10 2.45
CA PRO A 318 -30.13 -1.35 2.26
C PRO A 318 -29.76 -2.84 2.24
N ASP A 319 -30.31 -3.65 3.16
CA ASP A 319 -30.08 -5.10 3.23
C ASP A 319 -30.53 -5.83 1.96
N GLN A 320 -31.65 -5.39 1.36
CA GLN A 320 -32.16 -5.97 0.13
C GLN A 320 -31.32 -5.59 -1.08
N LEU A 321 -30.83 -4.34 -1.14
CA LEU A 321 -29.96 -3.88 -2.22
C LEU A 321 -28.62 -4.63 -2.19
N GLU A 322 -28.03 -4.78 -1.00
CA GLU A 322 -26.81 -5.55 -0.80
C GLU A 322 -26.98 -7.00 -1.24
N ALA A 323 -28.02 -7.68 -0.74
CA ALA A 323 -28.31 -9.06 -1.13
C ALA A 323 -28.57 -9.22 -2.64
N LEU A 324 -29.19 -8.23 -3.29
CA LEU A 324 -29.44 -8.23 -4.73
C LEU A 324 -28.12 -8.16 -5.50
N LEU A 325 -27.23 -7.23 -5.15
CA LEU A 325 -25.93 -7.06 -5.81
C LEU A 325 -25.00 -8.25 -5.59
N ASP A 326 -25.05 -8.87 -4.41
CA ASP A 326 -24.29 -10.08 -4.05
C ASP A 326 -24.82 -11.35 -4.75
N THR A 327 -26.06 -11.32 -5.26
CA THR A 327 -26.63 -12.45 -5.99
C THR A 327 -26.17 -12.48 -7.45
N LEU A 328 -25.67 -11.37 -7.99
CA LEU A 328 -25.18 -11.32 -9.37
C LEU A 328 -23.93 -12.19 -9.55
N GLU A 329 -23.87 -12.97 -10.63
CA GLU A 329 -22.68 -13.72 -11.07
C GLU A 329 -21.63 -12.79 -11.73
N ILE A 330 -21.47 -11.61 -11.15
CA ILE A 330 -20.60 -10.54 -11.64
C ILE A 330 -19.94 -9.90 -10.43
N GLU A 331 -18.62 -9.76 -10.45
CA GLU A 331 -17.90 -8.96 -9.46
C GLU A 331 -18.05 -7.49 -9.84
N LEU A 332 -18.63 -6.71 -8.95
CA LEU A 332 -18.80 -5.27 -9.11
C LEU A 332 -17.83 -4.54 -8.19
N THR A 333 -17.15 -3.53 -8.73
CA THR A 333 -16.39 -2.53 -7.97
C THR A 333 -16.80 -1.16 -8.47
N PHE A 334 -17.14 -0.25 -7.56
CA PHE A 334 -17.51 1.11 -7.86
C PHE A 334 -16.51 2.08 -7.24
N VAL A 335 -15.97 2.95 -8.08
CA VAL A 335 -15.11 4.08 -7.73
C VAL A 335 -15.94 5.35 -7.93
N ASP A 336 -16.02 6.20 -6.91
CA ASP A 336 -16.86 7.41 -6.96
C ASP A 336 -16.27 8.52 -7.84
N GLU A 337 -16.98 9.65 -7.93
CA GLU A 337 -16.57 10.83 -8.69
C GLU A 337 -15.25 11.46 -8.21
N ASN A 338 -14.85 11.18 -6.96
CA ASN A 338 -13.61 11.66 -6.33
C ASN A 338 -12.46 10.66 -6.47
N ASP A 339 -12.63 9.63 -7.31
CA ASP A 339 -11.68 8.54 -7.56
C ASP A 339 -11.42 7.66 -6.33
N LEU A 340 -12.35 7.62 -5.38
CA LEU A 340 -12.26 6.79 -4.16
C LEU A 340 -12.98 5.46 -4.36
N ASN A 341 -12.38 4.37 -3.89
CA ASN A 341 -13.06 3.06 -3.85
C ASN A 341 -14.26 3.15 -2.89
N ALA A 342 -15.47 3.15 -3.43
CA ALA A 342 -16.68 3.41 -2.66
C ALA A 342 -17.43 2.13 -2.32
N TYR A 343 -17.42 1.14 -3.22
CA TYR A 343 -18.19 -0.09 -3.03
C TYR A 343 -17.62 -1.25 -3.83
N TYR A 344 -17.87 -2.47 -3.34
CA TYR A 344 -17.82 -3.68 -4.13
C TYR A 344 -18.81 -4.70 -3.56
N ASN A 345 -19.37 -5.55 -4.41
CA ASN A 345 -20.30 -6.60 -3.97
C ASN A 345 -19.55 -7.81 -3.38
N ASN A 346 -20.25 -8.79 -2.84
CA ASN A 346 -19.69 -10.05 -2.34
C ASN A 346 -20.42 -11.25 -2.98
N PRO A 347 -20.12 -11.59 -4.25
CA PRO A 347 -20.79 -12.68 -4.94
C PRO A 347 -20.55 -14.02 -4.25
N LYS A 348 -21.47 -14.97 -4.46
CA LYS A 348 -21.35 -16.34 -3.89
C LYS A 348 -20.08 -17.06 -4.35
N GLU A 349 -19.66 -16.81 -5.59
CA GLU A 349 -18.39 -17.32 -6.10
C GLU A 349 -17.23 -16.45 -5.61
N ALA A 350 -16.09 -17.10 -5.35
CA ALA A 350 -14.90 -16.39 -4.92
C ALA A 350 -14.42 -15.42 -6.01
N LYS A 351 -14.21 -14.16 -5.62
CA LYS A 351 -13.69 -13.13 -6.53
C LYS A 351 -12.32 -13.50 -7.10
N VAL A 352 -12.17 -13.30 -8.41
CA VAL A 352 -10.92 -13.32 -9.16
C VAL A 352 -10.04 -12.15 -8.75
N PHE A 353 -10.62 -10.96 -8.59
CA PHE A 353 -9.90 -9.79 -8.09
C PHE A 353 -10.30 -9.51 -6.64
N LYS A 354 -9.37 -9.78 -5.73
CA LYS A 354 -9.57 -9.53 -4.30
C LYS A 354 -9.77 -8.03 -4.05
N ARG A 355 -10.66 -7.72 -3.10
CA ARG A 355 -11.06 -6.36 -2.73
C ARG A 355 -11.09 -6.26 -1.21
N PRO A 356 -9.94 -5.92 -0.58
CA PRO A 356 -9.87 -5.76 0.87
C PRO A 356 -10.86 -4.70 1.38
N ILE A 357 -11.48 -4.91 2.54
CA ILE A 357 -12.30 -3.91 3.27
C ILE A 357 -11.48 -2.69 3.59
N SER A 358 -10.23 -2.90 3.94
CA SER A 358 -9.28 -1.82 4.16
C SER A 358 -9.16 -0.89 2.95
N SER A 359 -9.39 -1.34 1.69
CA SER A 359 -9.27 -0.49 0.49
C SER A 359 -10.38 0.55 0.30
N LEU A 360 -11.53 0.39 0.98
CA LEU A 360 -12.65 1.33 0.88
C LEU A 360 -12.26 2.73 1.38
N GLY A 361 -12.74 3.76 0.69
CA GLY A 361 -12.45 5.17 0.96
C GLY A 361 -11.05 5.64 0.55
N ARG A 362 -10.23 4.79 -0.09
CA ARG A 362 -8.91 5.16 -0.60
C ARG A 362 -8.96 5.51 -2.08
N PRO A 363 -8.05 6.37 -2.58
CA PRO A 363 -7.90 6.60 -4.01
C PRO A 363 -7.61 5.29 -4.74
N VAL A 364 -8.37 5.00 -5.80
CA VAL A 364 -8.25 3.77 -6.61
C VAL A 364 -6.82 3.55 -7.12
N TYR A 365 -6.13 4.64 -7.44
CA TYR A 365 -4.74 4.65 -7.91
C TYR A 365 -3.78 3.95 -6.95
N SER A 366 -4.01 4.07 -5.64
CA SER A 366 -3.16 3.48 -4.61
C SER A 366 -3.29 1.96 -4.48
N CYS A 367 -4.36 1.39 -5.04
CA CYS A 367 -4.63 -0.05 -5.03
C CYS A 367 -3.97 -0.79 -6.19
N HIS A 368 -3.18 -0.07 -7.01
CA HIS A 368 -2.54 -0.62 -8.20
C HIS A 368 -1.02 -0.47 -8.09
N PRO A 369 -0.25 -1.43 -8.65
CA PRO A 369 1.19 -1.29 -8.73
C PRO A 369 1.60 -0.01 -9.47
N PRO A 370 2.76 0.60 -9.16
CA PRO A 370 3.19 1.87 -9.76
C PRO A 370 3.27 1.85 -11.29
N GLN A 371 3.50 0.69 -11.91
CA GLN A 371 3.56 0.56 -13.38
C GLN A 371 2.18 0.58 -14.05
N ILE A 372 1.11 0.30 -13.29
CA ILE A 372 -0.27 0.24 -13.78
C ILE A 372 -1.03 1.52 -13.43
N GLU A 373 -0.66 2.20 -12.34
CA GLU A 373 -1.28 3.45 -11.87
C GLU A 373 -1.51 4.49 -13.01
N PRO A 374 -0.53 4.79 -13.90
CA PRO A 374 -0.73 5.78 -14.96
C PRO A 374 -1.82 5.39 -15.97
N MET A 375 -1.97 4.10 -16.25
CA MET A 375 -3.01 3.60 -17.16
C MET A 375 -4.40 3.76 -16.56
N VAL A 376 -4.54 3.49 -15.25
CA VAL A 376 -5.81 3.68 -14.53
C VAL A 376 -6.18 5.16 -14.51
N ARG A 377 -5.21 6.04 -14.23
CA ARG A 377 -5.40 7.50 -14.29
C ARG A 377 -5.89 7.95 -15.66
N GLY A 378 -5.23 7.50 -16.74
CA GLY A 378 -5.63 7.83 -18.10
C GLY A 378 -7.06 7.36 -18.41
N LEU A 379 -7.40 6.11 -18.08
CA LEU A 379 -8.75 5.60 -18.33
C LEU A 379 -9.84 6.38 -17.59
N ILE A 380 -9.61 6.72 -16.31
CA ILE A 380 -10.57 7.52 -15.53
C ILE A 380 -10.69 8.93 -16.10
N GLN A 381 -9.58 9.53 -16.56
CA GLN A 381 -9.61 10.84 -17.19
C GLN A 381 -10.42 10.82 -18.49
N ASP A 382 -10.22 9.82 -19.36
CA ASP A 382 -11.02 9.64 -20.59
C ASP A 382 -12.54 9.54 -20.28
N PHE A 383 -12.91 8.90 -19.16
CA PHE A 383 -14.30 8.82 -18.71
C PHE A 383 -14.82 10.16 -18.18
N LYS A 384 -14.02 10.89 -17.40
CA LYS A 384 -14.38 12.22 -16.88
C LYS A 384 -14.59 13.22 -18.00
N ASP A 385 -13.73 13.19 -19.02
CA ASP A 385 -13.76 14.11 -20.16
C ASP A 385 -14.82 13.75 -21.20
N GLY A 386 -15.46 12.58 -21.07
CA GLY A 386 -16.49 12.11 -22.01
C GLY A 386 -15.91 11.54 -23.31
N GLU A 387 -14.60 11.28 -23.38
CA GLU A 387 -13.96 10.65 -24.54
C GLU A 387 -14.34 9.18 -24.67
N LYS A 388 -14.64 8.52 -23.54
CA LYS A 388 -15.11 7.13 -23.48
C LYS A 388 -16.27 6.98 -22.50
N ASP A 389 -17.17 6.05 -22.81
CA ASP A 389 -18.21 5.59 -21.89
C ASP A 389 -17.97 4.16 -21.39
N SER A 390 -17.16 3.39 -22.10
CA SER A 390 -16.76 2.07 -21.62
C SER A 390 -15.41 1.62 -22.18
N PHE A 391 -14.76 0.72 -21.46
CA PHE A 391 -13.59 -0.02 -21.89
C PHE A 391 -13.75 -1.48 -21.50
N LYS A 392 -13.57 -2.40 -22.45
CA LYS A 392 -13.81 -3.82 -22.24
C LYS A 392 -12.63 -4.64 -22.73
N LEU A 393 -12.27 -5.67 -21.96
CA LEU A 393 -11.27 -6.64 -22.34
C LEU A 393 -11.67 -8.03 -21.90
N VAL A 394 -11.25 -9.03 -22.66
CA VAL A 394 -11.45 -10.44 -22.33
C VAL A 394 -10.09 -11.06 -22.09
N LYS A 395 -9.94 -11.77 -20.97
CA LYS A 395 -8.68 -12.40 -20.57
C LYS A 395 -8.90 -13.84 -20.16
N LYS A 396 -8.06 -14.73 -20.67
CA LYS A 396 -7.99 -16.11 -20.17
C LYS A 396 -7.17 -16.12 -18.87
N MET A 397 -7.77 -16.64 -17.80
CA MET A 397 -7.16 -16.74 -16.47
C MET A 397 -7.28 -18.20 -16.00
N GLY A 398 -6.21 -18.97 -16.18
CA GLY A 398 -6.27 -20.41 -16.02
C GLY A 398 -7.20 -21.03 -17.06
N GLU A 399 -8.19 -21.78 -16.60
CA GLU A 399 -9.23 -22.37 -17.46
C GLU A 399 -10.40 -21.42 -17.71
N LYS A 400 -10.56 -20.38 -16.88
CA LYS A 400 -11.66 -19.42 -16.97
C LYS A 400 -11.41 -18.35 -18.03
N ILE A 401 -12.48 -17.85 -18.63
CA ILE A 401 -12.46 -16.72 -19.57
C ILE A 401 -13.21 -15.57 -18.91
N MET A 402 -12.47 -14.56 -18.47
CA MET A 402 -13.03 -13.43 -17.74
C MET A 402 -13.24 -12.25 -18.68
N ALA A 403 -14.45 -11.70 -18.71
CA ALA A 403 -14.71 -10.38 -19.27
C ALA A 403 -14.58 -9.33 -18.16
N ILE A 404 -13.74 -8.33 -18.40
CA ILE A 404 -13.49 -7.21 -17.49
C ILE A 404 -13.95 -5.96 -18.23
N SER A 405 -14.98 -5.31 -17.69
CA SER A 405 -15.60 -4.14 -18.29
C SER A 405 -15.58 -2.97 -17.32
N TYR A 406 -15.14 -1.82 -17.80
CA TYR A 406 -15.18 -0.55 -17.08
C TYR A 406 -16.20 0.34 -17.77
N TYR A 407 -17.06 0.98 -16.99
CA TYR A 407 -18.12 1.85 -17.48
C TYR A 407 -18.05 3.20 -16.76
N ALA A 408 -18.15 4.29 -17.52
CA ALA A 408 -18.42 5.60 -16.95
C ALA A 408 -19.86 5.61 -16.43
N VAL A 409 -20.04 5.81 -15.13
CA VAL A 409 -21.36 5.96 -14.53
C VAL A 409 -21.76 7.41 -14.65
N ARG A 410 -22.88 7.68 -15.31
CA ARG A 410 -23.45 9.03 -15.49
C ARG A 410 -24.88 9.05 -15.00
N ASP A 411 -25.35 10.19 -14.50
CA ASP A 411 -26.76 10.38 -14.16
C ASP A 411 -27.63 10.76 -15.38
N GLU A 412 -28.90 11.09 -15.15
CA GLU A 412 -29.84 11.46 -16.23
C GLU A 412 -29.45 12.75 -16.96
N GLU A 413 -28.63 13.62 -16.35
CA GLU A 413 -28.14 14.87 -16.94
C GLU A 413 -26.82 14.67 -17.70
N GLY A 414 -26.24 13.46 -17.62
CA GLY A 414 -24.95 13.11 -18.23
C GLY A 414 -23.75 13.39 -17.33
N ASP A 415 -24.00 13.81 -16.08
CA ASP A 415 -22.93 14.13 -15.14
C ASP A 415 -22.23 12.85 -14.68
N TYR A 416 -20.89 12.88 -14.73
CA TYR A 416 -20.06 11.78 -14.26
C TYR A 416 -20.23 11.56 -12.76
N LYS A 417 -20.54 10.32 -12.36
CA LYS A 417 -20.69 9.87 -10.97
C LYS A 417 -19.63 8.85 -10.54
N GLY A 418 -18.74 8.43 -11.44
CA GLY A 418 -17.71 7.45 -11.11
C GLY A 418 -17.49 6.39 -12.18
N VAL A 419 -16.76 5.34 -11.81
CA VAL A 419 -16.47 4.17 -12.65
C VAL A 419 -17.05 2.92 -12.04
N LEU A 420 -17.78 2.14 -12.85
CA LEU A 420 -18.15 0.77 -12.52
C LEU A 420 -17.20 -0.19 -13.23
N GLU A 421 -16.45 -0.98 -12.47
CA GLU A 421 -15.78 -2.19 -12.95
C GLU A 421 -16.71 -3.39 -12.73
N ALA A 422 -16.92 -4.17 -13.79
CA ALA A 422 -17.69 -5.40 -13.79
C ALA A 422 -16.84 -6.54 -14.35
N VAL A 423 -16.67 -7.61 -13.56
CA VAL A 423 -15.90 -8.81 -13.95
C VAL A 423 -16.84 -10.01 -13.99
N GLN A 424 -16.90 -10.68 -15.13
CA GLN A 424 -17.82 -11.79 -15.36
C GLN A 424 -17.08 -13.00 -15.93
N ASP A 425 -17.39 -14.19 -15.41
CA ASP A 425 -16.92 -15.46 -15.97
C ASP A 425 -17.78 -15.83 -17.19
N LEU A 426 -17.16 -15.85 -18.38
CA LEU A 426 -17.81 -16.19 -19.64
C LEU A 426 -17.66 -17.66 -20.02
N THR A 427 -17.04 -18.48 -19.18
CA THR A 427 -16.73 -19.89 -19.51
C THR A 427 -18.00 -20.68 -19.81
N TYR A 428 -19.01 -20.57 -18.94
CA TYR A 428 -20.30 -21.22 -19.14
C TYR A 428 -20.95 -20.84 -20.48
N TYR A 429 -21.00 -19.55 -20.78
CA TYR A 429 -21.62 -19.04 -22.00
C TYR A 429 -20.87 -19.47 -23.26
N LYS A 430 -19.53 -19.46 -23.22
CA LYS A 430 -18.71 -19.93 -24.34
C LYS A 430 -18.93 -21.42 -24.60
N ASP A 431 -18.95 -22.24 -23.55
CA ASP A 431 -19.12 -23.68 -23.67
C ASP A 431 -20.52 -24.04 -24.17
N LEU A 432 -21.54 -23.25 -23.80
CA LEU A 432 -22.89 -23.40 -24.32
C LEU A 432 -22.95 -23.07 -25.82
N LEU A 433 -22.41 -21.92 -26.24
CA LEU A 433 -22.42 -21.51 -27.65
C LEU A 433 -21.62 -22.46 -28.55
N GLY A 434 -20.48 -22.97 -28.07
CA GLY A 434 -19.68 -23.95 -28.81
C GLY A 434 -20.32 -25.33 -28.98
N LYS A 435 -21.42 -25.61 -28.26
CA LYS A 435 -22.21 -26.85 -28.41
C LYS A 435 -23.33 -26.72 -29.43
N GLU A 436 -23.83 -25.52 -29.70
CA GLU A 436 -24.88 -25.28 -30.71
C GLU A 436 -24.34 -25.20 -32.14
N GLU A 437 -23.02 -25.04 -32.32
CA GLU A 437 -22.35 -25.05 -33.64
C GLU A 437 -21.93 -26.46 -34.12
N LYS A 438 -22.31 -27.52 -33.40
CA LYS A 438 -22.14 -28.93 -33.80
C LYS A 438 -23.49 -29.60 -33.98
#